data_AF-A0A8C5WE82-F1
#
_entry.id   AF-A0A8C5WE82-F1
#
_cell.length_a   1.000
_cell.length_b   1.000
_cell.length_c   1.000
_cell.angle_alpha   90.00
_cell.angle_beta   90.00
_cell.angle_gamma   90.00
#
_symmetry.space_group_name_H-M   'P 1'
#
loop_
_entity.id
_entity.type
_entity.pdbx_description
1 polymer ?
#
loop_
_entity_poly.entity_id
_entity_poly.type
_entity_poly.pdbx_seq_one_letter_code
_entity_poly.pdbx_strand_id
1 'polypeptide(L)'
;MSQQNCSCTFFIFNHYSFLDIPIMDRKVPRWTNAKMEIATKDPMNPIKQDVKKGKLRYVANVFPHKGYIWNYGAIPQTWENPAHIDENTGFGGDNDPIDVCDIGSKVCKRGEVIKIKILGTLALIDEGETDWKVIAINTEDPEASLYNDIEDVRRLKPNYLESTVDWFRRYKVPDGKPENQFAFDGEFKNKAFAIEIIKSTHCQWKALVTKKTDGGEIQCGKWWGQMAPWTVCDNCSVQPKKKCLTPTTREIDRKNGIVFRRIEQKIPRFVQ
;
A
#
# COMPACT_ATOMS: atom_id res chain seq x y z
N MET A 1 -31.28 -16.74 15.26
CA MET A 1 -31.12 -15.58 14.36
C MET A 1 -30.11 -14.64 14.99
N SER A 2 -28.82 -14.76 14.66
CA SER A 2 -27.78 -13.85 15.15
C SER A 2 -27.51 -12.78 14.10
N GLN A 3 -27.87 -11.53 14.39
CA GLN A 3 -27.56 -10.38 13.55
C GLN A 3 -26.03 -10.24 13.47
N GLN A 4 -25.47 -10.43 12.27
CA GLN A 4 -24.09 -10.06 11.98
C GLN A 4 -24.05 -8.54 11.88
N ASN A 5 -23.40 -7.89 12.84
CA ASN A 5 -23.07 -6.47 12.76
C ASN A 5 -22.03 -6.26 11.64
N CYS A 6 -22.50 -6.01 10.41
CA CYS A 6 -21.69 -5.41 9.35
C CYS A 6 -21.36 -3.97 9.74
N SER A 7 -20.16 -3.74 10.26
CA SER A 7 -19.61 -2.40 10.38
C SER A 7 -19.15 -1.94 9.00
N CYS A 8 -20.03 -1.27 8.26
CA CYS A 8 -19.66 -0.49 7.07
C CYS A 8 -18.88 0.74 7.55
N THR A 9 -17.55 0.65 7.61
CA THR A 9 -16.72 1.83 7.83
C THR A 9 -16.34 2.39 6.47
N PHE A 10 -16.95 3.53 6.12
CA PHE A 10 -16.66 4.29 4.90
C PHE A 10 -15.41 5.14 5.13
N PHE A 11 -14.44 5.10 4.22
CA PHE A 11 -13.26 5.95 4.30
C PHE A 11 -13.14 6.85 3.08
N ILE A 12 -13.36 8.15 3.32
CA ILE A 12 -13.15 9.23 2.34
C ILE A 12 -11.73 9.77 2.56
N PHE A 13 -10.78 9.49 1.65
CA PHE A 13 -9.44 10.07 1.70
C PHE A 13 -9.40 11.36 0.88
N ASN A 14 -9.84 12.47 1.46
CA ASN A 14 -9.96 13.73 0.73
C ASN A 14 -8.88 14.79 0.98
N HIS A 15 -7.92 14.61 1.89
CA HIS A 15 -7.01 15.72 2.25
C HIS A 15 -5.60 15.35 2.73
N TYR A 16 -5.06 14.18 2.35
CA TYR A 16 -3.67 13.84 2.66
C TYR A 16 -2.83 13.85 1.39
N SER A 17 -1.71 14.59 1.41
CA SER A 17 -0.65 14.44 0.43
C SER A 17 -0.23 12.97 0.42
N PHE A 18 -0.50 12.28 -0.68
CA PHE A 18 -0.16 10.87 -0.94
C PHE A 18 1.33 10.55 -0.67
N LEU A 19 2.17 11.56 -0.52
CA LEU A 19 3.63 11.49 -0.41
C LEU A 19 4.17 11.63 1.02
N ASP A 20 3.41 12.12 2.00
CA ASP A 20 3.99 12.42 3.32
C ASP A 20 3.74 11.33 4.36
N ILE A 21 2.53 10.73 4.40
CA ILE A 21 2.20 9.61 5.29
C ILE A 21 1.13 8.72 4.63
N PRO A 22 1.50 7.58 4.02
CA PRO A 22 0.53 6.65 3.48
C PRO A 22 -0.39 6.12 4.56
N ILE A 23 -1.61 5.81 4.15
CA ILE A 23 -2.64 5.22 4.99
C ILE A 23 -2.81 3.75 4.60
N MET A 24 -3.15 2.89 5.56
CA MET A 24 -3.41 1.47 5.33
C MET A 24 -4.84 1.13 5.75
N ASP A 25 -5.59 0.51 4.83
CA ASP A 25 -6.87 -0.14 5.11
C ASP A 25 -6.60 -1.54 5.64
N ARG A 26 -6.84 -1.77 6.94
CA ARG A 26 -6.53 -3.06 7.56
C ARG A 26 -7.57 -4.12 7.25
N LYS A 27 -7.12 -5.16 6.56
CA LYS A 27 -7.91 -6.32 6.20
C LYS A 27 -7.90 -7.38 7.32
N VAL A 28 -6.71 -7.75 7.82
CA VAL A 28 -6.53 -8.90 8.73
C VAL A 28 -5.63 -8.56 9.94
N PRO A 29 -6.11 -8.72 11.19
CA PRO A 29 -5.28 -8.55 12.39
C PRO A 29 -4.18 -9.62 12.51
N ARG A 30 -3.02 -9.26 13.09
CA ARG A 30 -1.94 -10.22 13.38
C ARG A 30 -2.44 -11.41 14.22
N TRP A 31 -1.93 -12.59 13.91
CA TRP A 31 -2.23 -13.89 14.52
C TRP A 31 -3.67 -14.38 14.34
N THR A 32 -4.36 -13.87 13.33
CA THR A 32 -5.66 -14.37 12.89
C THR A 32 -5.55 -15.09 11.55
N ASN A 33 -6.54 -15.92 11.23
CA ASN A 33 -6.48 -16.81 10.06
C ASN A 33 -7.50 -16.46 8.98
N ALA A 34 -8.57 -15.71 9.29
CA ALA A 34 -9.62 -15.40 8.32
C ALA A 34 -9.05 -14.50 7.21
N LYS A 35 -9.10 -14.96 5.95
CA LYS A 35 -8.65 -14.17 4.79
C LYS A 35 -9.74 -13.14 4.48
N MET A 36 -9.53 -11.91 4.94
CA MET A 36 -10.42 -10.78 4.69
C MET A 36 -9.83 -9.91 3.60
N GLU A 37 -10.64 -9.40 2.69
CA GLU A 37 -10.19 -8.59 1.55
C GLU A 37 -11.20 -7.48 1.23
N ILE A 38 -10.69 -6.42 0.59
CA ILE A 38 -11.53 -5.36 0.04
C ILE A 38 -12.25 -5.95 -1.17
N ALA A 39 -13.59 -5.94 -1.18
CA ALA A 39 -14.37 -6.46 -2.28
C ALA A 39 -14.33 -5.51 -3.48
N THR A 40 -13.30 -5.59 -4.31
CA THR A 40 -13.07 -4.71 -5.48
C THR A 40 -14.24 -4.70 -6.47
N LYS A 41 -15.01 -5.80 -6.52
CA LYS A 41 -16.16 -6.01 -7.42
C LYS A 41 -17.53 -5.68 -6.81
N ASP A 42 -17.60 -5.36 -5.52
CA ASP A 42 -18.86 -5.03 -4.86
C ASP A 42 -19.00 -3.50 -4.73
N PRO A 43 -20.21 -2.94 -4.84
CA PRO A 43 -20.44 -1.52 -4.58
C PRO A 43 -19.93 -1.10 -3.20
N MET A 44 -19.28 0.06 -3.13
CA MET A 44 -18.65 0.61 -1.92
C MET A 44 -17.49 -0.22 -1.34
N ASN A 45 -17.04 -1.26 -2.03
CA ASN A 45 -15.86 -2.05 -1.72
C ASN A 45 -15.75 -2.49 -0.24
N PRO A 46 -16.79 -3.13 0.35
CA PRO A 46 -16.75 -3.58 1.74
C PRO A 46 -15.64 -4.61 1.98
N ILE A 47 -15.12 -4.66 3.20
CA ILE A 47 -14.20 -5.73 3.61
C ILE A 47 -15.03 -7.00 3.87
N LYS A 48 -14.79 -8.06 3.08
CA LYS A 48 -15.47 -9.36 3.23
C LYS A 48 -14.47 -10.51 3.31
N GLN A 49 -14.92 -11.64 3.86
CA GLN A 49 -14.07 -12.83 3.91
C GLN A 49 -14.05 -13.50 2.53
N ASP A 50 -12.87 -13.91 2.07
CA ASP A 50 -12.70 -14.66 0.83
C ASP A 50 -13.45 -16.01 0.92
N VAL A 51 -14.06 -16.42 -0.19
CA VAL A 51 -14.84 -17.65 -0.31
C VAL A 51 -14.24 -18.51 -1.42
N LYS A 52 -13.72 -19.68 -1.05
CA LYS A 52 -13.12 -20.64 -1.98
C LYS A 52 -13.94 -21.92 -1.96
N LYS A 53 -14.43 -22.35 -3.13
CA LYS A 53 -15.29 -23.55 -3.29
C LYS A 53 -16.52 -23.54 -2.34
N GLY A 54 -17.16 -22.39 -2.21
CA GLY A 54 -18.36 -22.20 -1.36
C GLY A 54 -18.10 -22.20 0.15
N LYS A 55 -16.84 -22.23 0.59
CA LYS A 55 -16.46 -22.19 2.01
C LYS A 55 -15.65 -20.93 2.31
N LEU A 56 -15.85 -20.39 3.52
CA LEU A 56 -15.05 -19.30 4.05
C LEU A 56 -13.57 -19.72 4.11
N ARG A 57 -12.69 -18.89 3.56
CA ARG A 57 -11.26 -19.19 3.50
C ARG A 57 -10.53 -18.74 4.76
N TYR A 58 -9.66 -19.61 5.23
CA TYR A 58 -8.73 -19.36 6.33
C TYR A 58 -7.33 -19.73 5.86
N VAL A 59 -6.35 -18.87 6.15
CA VAL A 59 -4.93 -19.19 5.94
C VAL A 59 -4.48 -20.17 7.02
N ALA A 60 -3.71 -21.18 6.61
CA ALA A 60 -3.19 -22.20 7.51
C ALA A 60 -2.14 -21.65 8.49
N ASN A 61 -1.94 -22.34 9.60
CA ASN A 61 -0.75 -22.16 10.42
C ASN A 61 0.36 -23.01 9.83
N VAL A 62 1.38 -22.37 9.25
CA VAL A 62 2.58 -23.05 8.75
C VAL A 62 3.65 -22.88 9.81
N PHE A 63 3.99 -23.96 10.53
CA PHE A 63 4.96 -23.91 11.63
C PHE A 63 6.27 -23.22 11.20
N PRO A 64 6.79 -22.26 11.99
CA PRO A 64 6.40 -21.89 13.36
C PRO A 64 5.30 -20.80 13.46
N HIS A 65 4.73 -20.38 12.35
CA HIS A 65 3.85 -19.21 12.27
C HIS A 65 2.40 -19.52 12.66
N LYS A 66 1.75 -18.56 13.32
CA LYS A 66 0.30 -18.57 13.60
C LYS A 66 -0.39 -17.50 12.76
N GLY A 67 -1.23 -17.92 11.82
CA GLY A 67 -1.99 -17.03 10.93
C GLY A 67 -1.09 -16.03 10.21
N TYR A 68 -1.62 -14.82 9.99
CA TYR A 68 -0.81 -13.69 9.51
C TYR A 68 0.16 -13.21 10.59
N ILE A 69 1.44 -13.07 10.26
CA ILE A 69 2.48 -12.66 11.23
C ILE A 69 2.67 -11.13 11.33
N TRP A 70 1.85 -10.36 10.60
CA TRP A 70 1.71 -8.90 10.66
C TRP A 70 0.25 -8.51 10.81
N ASN A 71 0.00 -7.22 11.06
CA ASN A 71 -1.26 -6.65 10.63
C ASN A 71 -1.21 -6.51 9.10
N TYR A 72 -2.22 -7.02 8.41
CA TYR A 72 -2.24 -7.11 6.96
C TYR A 72 -3.38 -6.29 6.35
N GLY A 73 -3.13 -5.68 5.20
CA GLY A 73 -4.04 -4.71 4.60
C GLY A 73 -3.52 -4.21 3.26
N ALA A 74 -4.03 -3.07 2.80
CA ALA A 74 -3.60 -2.46 1.54
C ALA A 74 -3.52 -0.94 1.63
N ILE A 75 -2.81 -0.31 0.69
CA ILE A 75 -2.79 1.14 0.54
C ILE A 75 -3.98 1.55 -0.35
N PRO A 76 -4.90 2.41 0.12
CA PRO A 76 -6.00 2.89 -0.68
C PRO A 76 -5.49 3.72 -1.86
N GLN A 77 -6.31 3.84 -2.91
CA GLN A 77 -5.96 4.56 -4.13
C GLN A 77 -4.73 4.00 -4.85
N THR A 78 -4.49 2.70 -4.75
CA THR A 78 -3.51 1.97 -5.54
C THR A 78 -4.20 0.82 -6.26
N TRP A 79 -3.60 0.36 -7.34
CA TRP A 79 -4.09 -0.77 -8.11
C TRP A 79 -2.92 -1.39 -8.88
N GLU A 80 -2.73 -2.69 -8.74
CA GLU A 80 -1.80 -3.49 -9.54
C GLU A 80 -2.52 -3.94 -10.81
N ASN A 81 -2.37 -3.17 -11.88
CA ASN A 81 -3.09 -3.39 -13.13
C ASN A 81 -2.62 -4.70 -13.82
N PRO A 82 -3.52 -5.66 -14.09
CA PRO A 82 -3.16 -6.91 -14.77
C PRO A 82 -2.62 -6.73 -16.19
N ALA A 83 -2.99 -5.65 -16.87
CA ALA A 83 -2.50 -5.35 -18.20
C ALA A 83 -1.11 -4.69 -18.20
N HIS A 84 -0.61 -4.26 -17.04
CA HIS A 84 0.72 -3.67 -16.90
C HIS A 84 1.74 -4.73 -16.49
N ILE A 85 2.64 -5.09 -17.40
CA ILE A 85 3.76 -5.99 -17.10
C ILE A 85 4.81 -5.23 -16.31
N ASP A 86 5.04 -5.61 -15.06
CA ASP A 86 6.08 -5.04 -14.22
C ASP A 86 7.46 -5.48 -14.72
N GLU A 87 8.37 -4.52 -14.93
CA GLU A 87 9.70 -4.79 -15.50
C GLU A 87 10.61 -5.63 -14.57
N ASN A 88 10.31 -5.67 -13.27
CA ASN A 88 11.11 -6.38 -12.27
C ASN A 88 10.69 -7.84 -12.12
N THR A 89 9.39 -8.13 -12.27
CA THR A 89 8.84 -9.48 -12.13
C THR A 89 8.62 -10.16 -13.47
N GLY A 90 8.35 -9.40 -14.54
CA GLY A 90 7.95 -9.91 -15.85
C GLY A 90 6.47 -10.32 -15.95
N PHE A 91 5.64 -10.00 -14.94
CA PHE A 91 4.23 -10.40 -14.86
C PHE A 91 3.28 -9.20 -14.75
N GLY A 92 2.02 -9.41 -15.14
CA GLY A 92 0.92 -8.46 -14.87
C GLY A 92 0.59 -8.39 -13.38
N GLY A 93 -0.03 -7.30 -12.93
CA GLY A 93 -0.51 -7.18 -11.53
C GLY A 93 -1.66 -8.13 -11.18
N ASP A 94 -1.85 -8.38 -9.88
CA ASP A 94 -2.89 -9.27 -9.31
C ASP A 94 -4.32 -8.70 -9.30
N ASN A 95 -4.50 -7.50 -9.89
CA ASN A 95 -5.77 -6.77 -9.97
C ASN A 95 -6.28 -6.16 -8.67
N ASP A 96 -5.49 -6.15 -7.59
CA ASP A 96 -5.88 -5.63 -6.29
C ASP A 96 -5.10 -4.34 -5.91
N PRO A 97 -5.52 -3.62 -4.86
CA PRO A 97 -4.69 -2.56 -4.27
C PRO A 97 -3.43 -3.14 -3.62
N ILE A 98 -2.30 -2.42 -3.69
CA ILE A 98 -1.00 -2.90 -3.20
C ILE A 98 -1.06 -3.28 -1.72
N ASP A 99 -0.53 -4.46 -1.40
CA ASP A 99 -0.63 -5.04 -0.07
C ASP A 99 0.44 -4.51 0.90
N VAL A 100 0.09 -4.48 2.18
CA VAL A 100 0.92 -3.95 3.26
C VAL A 100 1.01 -4.91 4.43
N CYS A 101 2.23 -5.08 4.93
CA CYS A 101 2.58 -5.77 6.16
C CYS A 101 3.03 -4.73 7.22
N ASP A 102 2.15 -4.41 8.18
CA ASP A 102 2.47 -3.53 9.31
C ASP A 102 3.13 -4.32 10.44
N ILE A 103 4.40 -3.99 10.72
CA ILE A 103 5.28 -4.67 11.67
C ILE A 103 5.18 -4.13 13.11
N GLY A 104 4.30 -3.15 13.35
CA GLY A 104 4.08 -2.53 14.65
C GLY A 104 3.65 -3.52 15.73
N SER A 105 3.91 -3.19 16.99
CA SER A 105 3.61 -4.01 18.16
C SER A 105 2.12 -4.18 18.43
N LYS A 106 1.30 -3.16 18.17
CA LYS A 106 -0.15 -3.17 18.41
C LYS A 106 -0.85 -4.20 17.50
N VAL A 107 -1.64 -5.08 18.10
CA VAL A 107 -2.62 -5.89 17.33
C VAL A 107 -3.84 -5.04 17.07
N CYS A 108 -4.21 -5.03 15.80
CA CYS A 108 -4.97 -3.97 15.18
C CYS A 108 -6.39 -4.46 14.82
N LYS A 109 -7.42 -3.61 14.89
CA LYS A 109 -8.78 -4.02 14.49
C LYS A 109 -8.93 -4.06 12.97
N ARG A 110 -9.79 -4.96 12.49
CA ARG A 110 -10.20 -5.02 11.07
C ARG A 110 -10.98 -3.76 10.69
N GLY A 111 -10.71 -3.22 9.51
CA GLY A 111 -11.32 -1.99 9.00
C GLY A 111 -10.82 -0.71 9.66
N GLU A 112 -9.89 -0.80 10.62
CA GLU A 112 -9.24 0.40 11.15
C GLU A 112 -8.20 0.91 10.15
N VAL A 113 -8.12 2.22 10.06
CA VAL A 113 -7.31 2.95 9.10
C VAL A 113 -6.20 3.66 9.84
N ILE A 114 -4.95 3.38 9.45
CA ILE A 114 -3.78 3.91 10.15
C ILE A 114 -2.79 4.59 9.23
N LYS A 115 -2.08 5.54 9.83
CA LYS A 115 -0.89 6.17 9.26
C LYS A 115 0.29 5.22 9.40
N ILE A 116 0.98 4.98 8.30
CA ILE A 116 2.13 4.08 8.24
C ILE A 116 3.36 4.79 7.70
N LYS A 117 4.54 4.37 8.14
CA LYS A 117 5.83 4.74 7.58
C LYS A 117 6.35 3.57 6.75
N ILE A 118 6.59 3.81 5.46
CA ILE A 118 7.15 2.81 4.54
C ILE A 118 8.62 2.56 4.85
N LEU A 119 8.99 1.29 4.87
CA LEU A 119 10.35 0.82 5.19
C LEU A 119 10.97 0.09 3.99
N GLY A 120 10.19 -0.64 3.21
CA GLY A 120 10.68 -1.39 2.05
C GLY A 120 9.56 -2.15 1.35
N THR A 121 9.91 -3.03 0.42
CA THR A 121 8.93 -3.90 -0.28
C THR A 121 9.56 -5.23 -0.68
N LEU A 122 8.72 -6.26 -0.84
CA LEU A 122 9.06 -7.58 -1.33
C LEU A 122 8.26 -7.88 -2.61
N ALA A 123 8.93 -8.41 -3.62
CA ALA A 123 8.34 -8.73 -4.92
C ALA A 123 7.87 -10.19 -4.95
N LEU A 124 6.64 -10.47 -4.51
CA LEU A 124 6.05 -11.80 -4.61
C LEU A 124 5.56 -12.04 -6.05
N ILE A 125 5.76 -13.26 -6.55
CA ILE A 125 5.12 -13.77 -7.76
C ILE A 125 4.08 -14.79 -7.29
N ASP A 126 2.81 -14.38 -7.22
CA ASP A 126 1.72 -15.20 -6.70
C ASP A 126 0.94 -15.83 -7.88
N GLU A 127 1.10 -17.13 -8.09
CA GLU A 127 0.42 -17.87 -9.17
C GLU A 127 0.60 -17.26 -10.59
N GLY A 128 1.72 -16.56 -10.83
CA GLY A 128 2.03 -15.92 -12.12
C GLY A 128 1.61 -14.45 -12.21
N GLU A 129 1.25 -13.83 -11.10
CA GLU A 129 0.90 -12.42 -10.99
C GLU A 129 1.94 -11.68 -10.13
N THR A 130 2.21 -10.43 -10.48
CA THR A 130 2.95 -9.51 -9.62
C THR A 130 2.09 -9.16 -8.43
N ASP A 131 2.65 -9.31 -7.24
CA ASP A 131 1.96 -9.08 -5.99
C ASP A 131 2.91 -8.40 -4.98
N TRP A 132 2.97 -7.07 -4.97
CA TRP A 132 3.93 -6.36 -4.12
C TRP A 132 3.52 -6.34 -2.64
N LYS A 133 4.46 -6.71 -1.77
CA LYS A 133 4.26 -6.70 -0.31
C LYS A 133 5.07 -5.58 0.33
N VAL A 134 4.42 -4.46 0.57
CA VAL A 134 5.03 -3.29 1.23
C VAL A 134 5.26 -3.59 2.71
N ILE A 135 6.47 -3.31 3.20
CA ILE A 135 6.82 -3.38 4.62
C ILE A 135 6.70 -2.00 5.21
N ALA A 136 5.89 -1.87 6.26
CA ALA A 136 5.63 -0.61 6.92
C ALA A 136 5.49 -0.76 8.43
N ILE A 137 5.49 0.36 9.14
CA ILE A 137 5.20 0.43 10.57
C ILE A 137 4.20 1.53 10.86
N ASN A 138 3.22 1.29 11.73
CA ASN A 138 2.34 2.33 12.24
C ASN A 138 3.14 3.52 12.81
N THR A 139 2.83 4.75 12.38
CA THR A 139 3.53 5.96 12.86
C THR A 139 3.32 6.23 14.36
N GLU A 140 2.27 5.66 14.94
CA GLU A 140 1.97 5.74 16.38
C GLU A 140 2.62 4.62 17.20
N ASP A 141 3.36 3.70 16.56
CA ASP A 141 4.10 2.68 17.30
C ASP A 141 5.20 3.35 18.16
N PRO A 142 5.39 2.94 19.43
CA PRO A 142 6.41 3.53 20.30
C PRO A 142 7.83 3.45 19.73
N GLU A 143 8.11 2.43 18.91
CA GLU A 143 9.40 2.23 18.28
C GLU A 143 9.47 2.81 16.86
N ALA A 144 8.40 3.44 16.35
CA ALA A 144 8.32 3.88 14.96
C ALA A 144 9.51 4.76 14.55
N SER A 145 10.01 5.64 15.43
CA SER A 145 11.17 6.51 15.17
C SER A 145 12.47 5.76 14.88
N LEU A 146 12.60 4.51 15.34
CA LEU A 146 13.78 3.66 15.17
C LEU A 146 13.87 2.99 13.80
N TYR A 147 12.77 2.91 13.05
CA TYR A 147 12.69 2.25 11.74
C TYR A 147 12.56 3.28 10.63
N ASN A 148 13.59 3.52 9.82
CA ASN A 148 13.56 4.53 8.76
C ASN A 148 13.81 3.95 7.37
N ASP A 149 14.41 2.76 7.29
CA ASP A 149 14.57 1.96 6.08
C ASP A 149 14.48 0.46 6.41
N ILE A 150 14.52 -0.39 5.39
CA ILE A 150 14.40 -1.85 5.53
C ILE A 150 15.54 -2.46 6.37
N GLU A 151 16.72 -1.86 6.33
CA GLU A 151 17.88 -2.30 7.10
C GLU A 151 17.68 -2.12 8.62
N ASP A 152 16.88 -1.14 9.04
CA ASP A 152 16.53 -1.01 10.46
C ASP A 152 15.66 -2.18 10.93
N VAL A 153 14.78 -2.69 10.06
CA VAL A 153 13.99 -3.91 10.36
C VAL A 153 14.93 -5.09 10.54
N ARG A 154 15.90 -5.27 9.63
CA ARG A 154 16.88 -6.36 9.68
C ARG A 154 17.73 -6.31 10.95
N ARG A 155 18.12 -5.10 11.39
CA ARG A 155 18.92 -4.85 12.59
C ARG A 155 18.14 -4.99 13.89
N LEU A 156 16.93 -4.45 13.97
CA LEU A 156 16.13 -4.38 15.21
C LEU A 156 15.19 -5.56 15.40
N LYS A 157 14.81 -6.25 14.31
CA LYS A 157 13.99 -7.48 14.32
C LYS A 157 14.70 -8.61 13.56
N PRO A 158 15.77 -9.20 14.12
CA PRO A 158 16.49 -10.29 13.48
C PRO A 158 15.54 -11.44 13.08
N ASN A 159 15.76 -12.02 11.90
CA ASN A 159 14.97 -13.10 11.29
C ASN A 159 13.52 -12.74 10.90
N TYR A 160 13.08 -11.49 11.08
CA TYR A 160 11.69 -11.11 10.79
C TYR A 160 11.41 -11.03 9.29
N LEU A 161 12.35 -10.51 8.51
CA LEU A 161 12.28 -10.45 7.05
C LEU A 161 12.37 -11.86 6.44
N GLU A 162 13.24 -12.70 7.00
CA GLU A 162 13.40 -14.10 6.59
C GLU A 162 12.12 -14.91 6.88
N SER A 163 11.51 -14.69 8.05
CA SER A 163 10.19 -15.25 8.40
C SER A 163 9.09 -14.77 7.47
N THR A 164 9.21 -13.53 6.97
CA THR A 164 8.25 -12.94 6.02
C THR A 164 8.31 -13.62 4.66
N VAL A 165 9.51 -13.86 4.16
CA VAL A 165 9.74 -14.61 2.93
C VAL A 165 9.26 -16.06 3.09
N ASP A 166 9.60 -16.74 4.20
CA ASP A 166 9.14 -18.11 4.47
C ASP A 166 7.60 -18.21 4.50
N TRP A 167 6.94 -17.24 5.15
CA TRP A 167 5.48 -17.19 5.22
C TRP A 167 4.86 -17.08 3.81
N PHE A 168 5.27 -16.08 3.01
CA PHE A 168 4.71 -15.89 1.67
C PHE A 168 5.09 -17.01 0.69
N ARG A 169 6.24 -17.66 0.89
CA ARG A 169 6.64 -18.83 0.10
C ARG A 169 5.69 -20.00 0.31
N ARG A 170 5.28 -20.25 1.55
CA ARG A 170 4.65 -21.53 1.95
C ARG A 170 3.18 -21.44 2.34
N TYR A 171 2.58 -20.25 2.49
CA TYR A 171 1.21 -20.11 3.03
C TYR A 171 0.12 -20.83 2.22
N LYS A 172 0.34 -21.07 0.93
CA LYS A 172 -0.57 -21.84 0.05
C LYS A 172 -0.22 -23.32 -0.09
N VAL A 173 0.93 -23.77 0.42
CA VAL A 173 1.32 -25.20 0.35
C VAL A 173 0.28 -26.12 1.01
N PRO A 174 -0.30 -25.79 2.18
CA PRO A 174 -1.37 -26.59 2.78
C PRO A 174 -2.66 -26.65 1.93
N ASP A 175 -2.86 -25.70 1.00
CA ASP A 175 -3.97 -25.71 0.03
C ASP A 175 -3.68 -26.62 -1.19
N GLY A 176 -2.54 -27.32 -1.20
CA GLY A 176 -2.09 -28.15 -2.33
C GLY A 176 -1.52 -27.36 -3.50
N LYS A 177 -1.11 -26.10 -3.27
CA LYS A 177 -0.45 -25.25 -4.26
C LYS A 177 1.08 -25.35 -4.14
N PRO A 178 1.84 -25.08 -5.21
CA PRO A 178 3.30 -24.99 -5.13
C PRO A 178 3.73 -23.84 -4.22
N GLU A 179 5.02 -23.83 -3.87
CA GLU A 179 5.63 -22.68 -3.23
C GLU A 179 5.63 -21.47 -4.17
N ASN A 180 5.37 -20.29 -3.61
CA ASN A 180 5.46 -19.05 -4.38
C ASN A 180 6.90 -18.66 -4.65
N GLN A 181 7.09 -17.91 -5.73
CA GLN A 181 8.38 -17.39 -6.17
C GLN A 181 8.49 -15.90 -5.86
N PHE A 182 9.69 -15.36 -5.98
CA PHE A 182 9.96 -13.95 -5.74
C PHE A 182 10.87 -13.43 -6.85
N ALA A 183 10.67 -12.18 -7.26
CA ALA A 183 11.71 -11.47 -8.00
C ALA A 183 12.88 -11.11 -7.06
N PHE A 184 14.02 -10.76 -7.63
CA PHE A 184 15.24 -10.42 -6.89
C PHE A 184 15.66 -11.49 -5.87
N ASP A 185 15.40 -12.77 -6.15
CA ASP A 185 15.72 -13.90 -5.26
C ASP A 185 15.12 -13.76 -3.84
N GLY A 186 14.02 -13.01 -3.68
CA GLY A 186 13.38 -12.76 -2.39
C GLY A 186 14.05 -11.68 -1.55
N GLU A 187 14.94 -10.88 -2.14
CA GLU A 187 15.51 -9.71 -1.49
C GLU A 187 14.48 -8.59 -1.32
N PHE A 188 14.43 -8.01 -0.12
CA PHE A 188 13.66 -6.81 0.11
C PHE A 188 14.34 -5.61 -0.53
N LYS A 189 13.55 -4.79 -1.24
CA LYS A 189 14.00 -3.48 -1.71
C LYS A 189 13.75 -2.43 -0.65
N ASN A 190 14.62 -1.42 -0.62
CA ASN A 190 14.60 -0.35 0.36
C ASN A 190 13.36 0.56 0.22
N LYS A 191 13.22 1.48 1.17
CA LYS A 191 12.13 2.45 1.21
C LYS A 191 11.98 3.24 -0.08
N ALA A 192 13.09 3.72 -0.66
CA ALA A 192 13.05 4.54 -1.87
C ALA A 192 12.43 3.78 -3.04
N PHE A 193 12.82 2.52 -3.23
CA PHE A 193 12.24 1.65 -4.26
C PHE A 193 10.75 1.39 -4.00
N ALA A 194 10.39 1.07 -2.76
CA ALA A 194 8.99 0.84 -2.38
C ALA A 194 8.09 2.04 -2.69
N ILE A 195 8.58 3.27 -2.44
CA ILE A 195 7.86 4.50 -2.77
C ILE A 195 7.60 4.62 -4.28
N GLU A 196 8.56 4.25 -5.13
CA GLU A 196 8.36 4.29 -6.58
C GLU A 196 7.34 3.26 -7.07
N ILE A 197 7.33 2.05 -6.49
CA ILE A 197 6.28 1.04 -6.76
C ILE A 197 4.90 1.58 -6.36
N ILE A 198 4.76 2.14 -5.16
CA ILE A 198 3.49 2.71 -4.67
C ILE A 198 3.01 3.87 -5.56
N LYS A 199 3.94 4.72 -6.04
CA LYS A 199 3.59 5.78 -7.01
C LYS A 199 3.10 5.20 -8.33
N SER A 200 3.74 4.13 -8.82
CA SER A 200 3.31 3.45 -10.06
C SER A 200 1.89 2.90 -9.93
N THR A 201 1.60 2.14 -8.87
CA THR A 201 0.26 1.56 -8.64
C THR A 201 -0.80 2.63 -8.38
N HIS A 202 -0.42 3.78 -7.80
CA HIS A 202 -1.31 4.93 -7.69
C HIS A 202 -1.62 5.58 -9.04
N CYS A 203 -0.64 5.69 -9.93
CA CYS A 203 -0.87 6.18 -11.30
C CYS A 203 -1.78 5.23 -12.08
N GLN A 204 -1.64 3.92 -11.89
CA GLN A 204 -2.52 2.91 -12.46
C GLN A 204 -3.95 3.04 -11.92
N TRP A 205 -4.11 3.19 -10.60
CA TRP A 205 -5.41 3.47 -9.98
C TRP A 205 -6.06 4.77 -10.50
N LYS A 206 -5.27 5.84 -10.67
CA LYS A 206 -5.76 7.09 -11.28
C LYS A 206 -6.31 6.84 -12.68
N ALA A 207 -5.61 6.06 -13.49
CA ALA A 207 -6.07 5.71 -14.84
C ALA A 207 -7.37 4.89 -14.80
N LEU A 208 -7.49 3.95 -13.85
CA LEU A 208 -8.70 3.18 -13.59
C LEU A 208 -9.89 4.07 -13.24
N VAL A 209 -9.79 4.90 -12.19
CA VAL A 209 -10.94 5.71 -11.72
C VAL A 209 -11.31 6.85 -12.67
N THR A 210 -10.38 7.28 -13.53
CA THR A 210 -10.64 8.25 -14.61
C THR A 210 -11.06 7.59 -15.92
N LYS A 211 -11.25 6.27 -15.95
CA LYS A 211 -11.67 5.47 -17.12
C LYS A 211 -10.73 5.59 -18.32
N LYS A 212 -9.44 5.85 -18.08
CA LYS A 212 -8.38 5.80 -19.10
C LYS A 212 -7.88 4.37 -19.34
N THR A 213 -8.18 3.45 -18.43
CA THR A 213 -7.86 2.03 -18.52
C THR A 213 -9.11 1.22 -18.24
N ASP A 214 -9.27 0.09 -18.93
CA ASP A 214 -10.34 -0.86 -18.65
C ASP A 214 -10.10 -1.55 -17.30
N GLY A 215 -11.05 -1.38 -16.38
CA GLY A 215 -11.01 -1.99 -15.05
C GLY A 215 -11.80 -3.30 -14.97
N GLY A 216 -12.39 -3.76 -16.07
CA GLY A 216 -13.25 -4.94 -16.11
C GLY A 216 -14.39 -4.85 -15.10
N GLU A 217 -14.39 -5.78 -14.13
CA GLU A 217 -15.43 -5.91 -13.11
C GLU A 217 -15.23 -4.99 -11.88
N ILE A 218 -14.12 -4.24 -11.81
CA ILE A 218 -13.83 -3.39 -10.64
C ILE A 218 -14.88 -2.28 -10.52
N GLN A 219 -15.50 -2.21 -9.35
CA GLN A 219 -16.47 -1.18 -9.01
C GLN A 219 -15.77 0.13 -8.63
N CYS A 220 -15.64 1.01 -9.62
CA CYS A 220 -15.24 2.40 -9.43
C CYS A 220 -16.47 3.23 -9.07
N GLY A 221 -16.96 3.14 -7.82
CA GLY A 221 -18.16 3.84 -7.38
C GLY A 221 -18.11 5.36 -7.63
N LYS A 222 -19.24 5.97 -7.99
CA LYS A 222 -19.40 7.43 -7.99
C LYS A 222 -19.58 7.92 -6.55
N TRP A 223 -18.70 8.80 -6.11
CA TRP A 223 -18.78 9.44 -4.79
C TRP A 223 -19.95 10.43 -4.73
N TRP A 224 -20.72 10.43 -3.64
CA TRP A 224 -21.85 11.34 -3.42
C TRP A 224 -21.34 12.76 -3.17
N GLY A 225 -21.82 13.72 -3.98
CA GLY A 225 -21.51 15.14 -3.87
C GLY A 225 -20.40 15.58 -4.82
N GLN A 226 -20.73 16.47 -5.75
CA GLN A 226 -19.80 17.18 -6.63
C GLN A 226 -18.54 17.62 -5.85
N MET A 227 -17.40 17.00 -6.14
CA MET A 227 -16.11 17.57 -5.76
C MET A 227 -15.36 17.99 -7.01
N ALA A 228 -14.81 19.19 -6.87
CA ALA A 228 -14.14 20.05 -7.82
C ALA A 228 -13.39 19.34 -8.96
N PRO A 229 -13.29 19.97 -10.15
CA PRO A 229 -12.51 19.44 -11.25
C PRO A 229 -11.11 19.12 -10.75
N TRP A 230 -10.75 17.85 -10.83
CA TRP A 230 -9.39 17.39 -10.61
C TRP A 230 -8.48 18.27 -11.46
N THR A 231 -7.65 19.12 -10.85
CA THR A 231 -6.53 19.72 -11.56
C THR A 231 -5.55 18.58 -11.79
N VAL A 232 -5.72 17.91 -12.92
CA VAL A 232 -4.77 16.96 -13.46
C VAL A 232 -3.45 17.71 -13.59
N CYS A 233 -2.42 17.28 -12.86
CA CYS A 233 -1.07 17.62 -13.26
C CYS A 233 -0.81 16.81 -14.53
N ASP A 234 -0.84 17.47 -15.69
CA ASP A 234 -0.71 16.88 -17.03
C ASP A 234 0.65 16.18 -17.30
N ASN A 235 1.49 15.96 -16.28
CA ASN A 235 2.82 15.41 -16.44
C ASN A 235 3.01 13.95 -15.99
N CYS A 236 1.96 13.18 -15.72
CA CYS A 236 2.08 11.72 -15.64
C CYS A 236 2.02 11.08 -17.04
N SER A 237 2.94 11.48 -17.93
CA SER A 237 3.25 10.68 -19.12
C SER A 237 4.30 9.65 -18.72
N VAL A 238 3.91 8.37 -18.74
CA VAL A 238 4.84 7.24 -18.65
C VAL A 238 5.73 7.31 -19.90
N GLN A 239 6.93 7.86 -19.77
CA GLN A 239 7.93 7.84 -20.83
C GLN A 239 8.95 6.75 -20.50
N PRO A 240 9.31 5.87 -21.47
CA PRO A 240 10.33 4.84 -21.24
C PRO A 240 11.70 5.48 -21.00
N LYS A 241 12.39 4.96 -19.99
CA LYS A 241 13.69 5.39 -19.43
C LYS A 241 14.63 6.07 -20.44
N LYS A 242 15.06 7.30 -20.13
CA LYS A 242 16.34 7.84 -20.60
C LYS A 242 17.23 8.20 -19.42
N LYS A 243 18.49 7.75 -19.54
CA LYS A 243 19.60 7.79 -18.57
C LYS A 243 19.68 9.07 -17.75
N CYS A 244 19.87 8.93 -16.43
CA CYS A 244 20.32 10.00 -15.56
C CYS A 244 21.66 10.57 -16.05
N LEU A 245 21.68 11.85 -16.41
CA LEU A 245 22.91 12.62 -16.52
C LEU A 245 23.17 13.30 -15.17
N THR A 246 24.41 13.19 -14.70
CA THR A 246 24.95 13.80 -13.48
C THR A 246 24.90 15.32 -13.51
N PRO A 247 24.78 16.01 -12.36
CA PRO A 247 24.71 17.47 -12.33
C PRO A 247 26.10 18.09 -12.53
N THR A 248 26.28 18.81 -13.64
CA THR A 248 27.38 19.78 -13.81
C THR A 248 26.94 21.17 -13.33
N THR A 249 27.87 21.80 -12.64
CA THR A 249 27.82 23.12 -12.00
C THR A 249 27.67 24.32 -12.95
N ARG A 250 26.97 25.36 -12.47
CA ARG A 250 27.04 26.82 -12.76
C ARG A 250 26.49 27.38 -14.08
N GLU A 251 25.48 28.26 -13.95
CA GLU A 251 25.31 29.63 -14.53
C GLU A 251 23.92 30.15 -14.05
N ILE A 252 23.76 31.15 -13.17
CA ILE A 252 23.77 32.62 -13.41
C ILE A 252 22.91 32.93 -14.67
N ASP A 253 21.74 33.57 -14.63
CA ASP A 253 21.48 34.89 -14.07
C ASP A 253 19.97 35.23 -13.94
N ARG A 254 19.74 36.32 -13.21
CA ARG A 254 18.51 37.05 -12.89
C ARG A 254 17.49 37.21 -14.04
N LYS A 255 16.20 37.12 -13.70
CA LYS A 255 15.24 38.25 -13.84
C LYS A 255 13.86 37.91 -13.24
N ASN A 256 13.26 38.95 -12.67
CA ASN A 256 11.89 39.08 -12.15
C ASN A 256 11.78 38.98 -10.63
N GLY A 257 12.19 40.08 -9.99
CA GLY A 257 11.85 40.39 -8.62
C GLY A 257 10.36 40.66 -8.46
N ILE A 258 9.74 39.94 -7.54
CA ILE A 258 8.57 40.40 -6.79
C ILE A 258 8.81 39.97 -5.34
N VAL A 259 9.05 40.95 -4.49
CA VAL A 259 9.09 40.81 -3.03
C VAL A 259 7.65 40.95 -2.53
N PHE A 260 7.13 39.96 -1.81
CA PHE A 260 6.05 40.20 -0.85
C PHE A 260 6.40 39.62 0.51
N ARG A 261 6.25 40.52 1.49
CA ARG A 261 6.67 40.40 2.88
C ARG A 261 5.84 39.37 3.64
N ARG A 262 6.51 38.73 4.59
CA ARG A 262 5.97 37.98 5.73
C ARG A 262 4.92 38.83 6.46
N ILE A 263 3.67 38.39 6.49
CA ILE A 263 2.66 38.91 7.42
C ILE A 263 2.68 37.97 8.64
N GLU A 264 3.38 38.39 9.69
CA GLU A 264 3.16 37.88 11.04
C GLU A 264 1.89 38.54 11.59
N GLN A 265 0.81 37.78 11.76
CA GLN A 265 -0.32 38.24 12.56
C GLN A 265 -0.01 37.99 14.04
N LYS A 266 0.24 39.09 14.75
CA LYS A 266 0.25 39.15 16.22
C LYS A 266 -1.19 39.02 16.75
N ILE A 267 -1.39 38.09 17.67
CA ILE A 267 -2.59 37.96 18.50
C ILE A 267 -2.48 38.97 19.65
N PRO A 268 -3.44 39.90 19.85
CA PRO A 268 -3.48 40.72 21.06
C PRO A 268 -4.06 39.93 22.24
N ARG A 269 -3.36 39.97 23.38
CA ARG A 269 -3.91 39.61 24.69
C ARG A 269 -4.97 40.63 25.09
N PHE A 270 -6.15 40.16 25.51
CA PHE A 270 -7.02 40.92 26.40
C PHE A 270 -6.99 40.29 27.80
N VAL A 271 -6.93 41.17 28.78
CA VAL A 271 -6.76 40.93 30.21
C VAL A 271 -8.11 40.67 30.86
N GLN A 272 -8.20 39.61 31.67
CA GLN A 272 -8.52 39.69 33.10
C GLN A 272 -7.86 38.51 33.82
#